data_AF-A0A4Z2HM17-F1
#
_entry.id   AF-A0A4Z2HM17-F1
#
_cell.length_a   1.000
_cell.length_b   1.000
_cell.length_c   1.000
_cell.angle_alpha   90.00
_cell.angle_beta   90.00
_cell.angle_gamma   90.00
#
_symmetry.space_group_name_H-M   'P 1'
#
loop_
_entity.id
_entity.type
_entity.pdbx_description
1 polymer ?
#
loop_
_entity_poly.entity_id
_entity_poly.type
_entity_poly.pdbx_seq_one_letter_code
_entity_poly.pdbx_strand_id
1 'polypeptide(L)'
;MSNTSVFIPEDIDSSQWSINEPSNSNNEEHCGAMAISGLWFDMHCEASVEAVCFDDTGPNTYVLTPTVMKWADAQSYCREHHTDLASVRSMAENQMVLDQIFSGSGAWIGLFKGPWKWSDGTDFSTDAQWEALDCDVMSASICYTDVPPVSKRMIKVRLEKSSSSLDLNDPVVMEDLLKKLKQRMKDQGVNENFKLSWKKQSDGKVFHKEDKGSGLKRRYEL
;
A
#
# COMPACT_ATOMS: atom_id res chain seq x y z
N MET A 1 -9.78 14.93 -4.34
CA MET A 1 -8.75 15.30 -5.33
C MET A 1 -7.53 15.78 -4.56
N SER A 2 -6.51 14.95 -4.44
CA SER A 2 -5.14 15.39 -4.11
C SER A 2 -4.24 14.32 -4.72
N ASN A 3 -3.93 14.52 -5.99
CA ASN A 3 -2.96 13.70 -6.68
C ASN A 3 -1.60 14.31 -6.35
N THR A 4 -1.01 13.92 -5.23
CA THR A 4 0.39 14.24 -4.94
C THR A 4 1.23 13.34 -5.84
N SER A 5 1.33 13.74 -7.10
CA SER A 5 2.32 13.21 -8.03
C SER A 5 3.68 13.46 -7.41
N VAL A 6 4.28 12.40 -6.85
CA VAL A 6 5.69 12.34 -6.57
C VAL A 6 6.37 12.55 -7.91
N PHE A 7 6.94 13.73 -8.10
CA PHE A 7 7.75 14.03 -9.27
C PHE A 7 9.04 13.22 -9.08
N ILE A 8 9.08 12.01 -9.66
CA ILE A 8 10.35 11.30 -9.85
C ILE A 8 10.96 12.01 -11.06
N PRO A 9 12.07 12.76 -10.92
CA PRO A 9 12.71 13.38 -12.05
C PRO A 9 13.09 12.29 -13.05
N GLU A 10 12.65 12.41 -14.29
CA GLU A 10 13.23 11.66 -15.40
C GLU A 10 14.73 11.99 -15.40
N ASP A 11 15.55 10.95 -15.28
CA ASP A 11 16.99 10.91 -15.44
C ASP A 11 17.82 11.79 -14.48
N ILE A 12 17.91 11.38 -13.21
CA ILE A 12 19.14 11.63 -12.46
C ILE A 12 20.25 10.89 -13.20
N ASP A 13 21.18 11.63 -13.80
CA ASP A 13 22.32 11.05 -14.50
C ASP A 13 23.12 10.16 -13.52
N SER A 14 23.16 8.86 -13.80
CA SER A 14 23.86 7.89 -12.95
C SER A 14 25.36 8.17 -12.86
N SER A 15 25.91 9.00 -13.76
CA SER A 15 27.30 9.46 -13.72
C SER A 15 27.65 10.30 -12.47
N GLN A 16 26.64 10.81 -11.75
CA GLN A 16 26.86 11.64 -10.56
C GLN A 16 27.07 10.82 -9.28
N TRP A 17 26.74 9.53 -9.30
CA TRP A 17 26.99 8.64 -8.16
C TRP A 17 28.44 8.18 -8.10
N SER A 18 28.92 7.94 -6.88
CA SER A 18 30.18 7.24 -6.68
C SER A 18 30.08 5.80 -7.19
N ILE A 19 31.23 5.20 -7.52
CA ILE A 19 31.27 3.81 -7.98
C ILE A 19 30.60 2.91 -6.92
N ASN A 20 29.61 2.13 -7.36
CA ASN A 20 28.77 1.22 -6.55
C ASN A 20 27.71 1.90 -5.65
N GLU A 21 27.43 3.19 -5.83
CA GLU A 21 26.34 3.88 -5.14
C GLU A 21 25.11 4.11 -6.03
N PRO A 22 23.90 4.26 -5.44
CA PRO A 22 23.59 4.06 -4.02
C PRO A 22 23.63 2.58 -3.63
N SER A 23 24.30 2.26 -2.52
CA SER A 23 24.55 0.88 -2.09
C SER A 23 23.55 0.39 -1.03
N ASN A 24 22.83 1.30 -0.38
CA ASN A 24 21.86 1.04 0.67
C ASN A 24 22.45 0.09 1.73
N SER A 25 23.67 0.37 2.19
CA SER A 25 24.40 -0.52 3.10
C SER A 25 23.58 -0.81 4.35
N ASN A 26 23.47 -2.11 4.69
CA ASN A 26 22.65 -2.62 5.80
C ASN A 26 21.16 -2.21 5.79
N ASN A 27 20.62 -1.68 4.69
CA ASN A 27 19.29 -1.06 4.61
C ASN A 27 19.11 0.17 5.53
N GLU A 28 20.19 0.91 5.79
CA GLU A 28 20.18 2.07 6.72
C GLU A 28 20.59 3.39 6.05
N GLU A 29 21.08 3.34 4.81
CA GLU A 29 21.57 4.50 4.06
C GLU A 29 20.48 5.08 3.17
N HIS A 30 19.65 5.93 3.75
CA HIS A 30 18.48 6.50 3.06
C HIS A 30 18.64 7.99 2.74
N CYS A 31 19.77 8.61 3.07
CA CYS A 31 20.01 10.04 2.89
C CYS A 31 21.22 10.26 1.99
N GLY A 32 21.07 11.12 0.97
CA GLY A 32 22.14 11.40 0.00
C GLY A 32 23.03 12.56 0.43
N ALA A 33 24.33 12.37 0.26
CA ALA A 33 25.35 13.40 0.46
C ALA A 33 26.21 13.55 -0.81
N MET A 34 26.83 14.72 -0.95
CA MET A 34 27.83 15.00 -1.97
C MET A 34 29.22 15.02 -1.32
N ALA A 35 30.16 14.27 -1.89
CA ALA A 35 31.54 14.25 -1.45
C ALA A 35 32.30 15.46 -2.02
N ILE A 36 33.49 15.75 -1.45
CA ILE A 36 34.39 16.78 -1.98
C ILE A 36 34.89 16.51 -3.41
N SER A 37 34.67 15.30 -3.95
CA SER A 37 34.92 14.95 -5.35
C SER A 37 33.78 15.39 -6.28
N GLY A 38 32.64 15.83 -5.75
CA GLY A 38 31.42 16.14 -6.49
C GLY A 38 30.53 14.93 -6.75
N LEU A 39 30.94 13.72 -6.35
CA LEU A 39 30.16 12.49 -6.50
C LEU A 39 29.19 12.30 -5.32
N TRP A 40 28.05 11.68 -5.60
CA TRP A 40 27.02 11.41 -4.60
C TRP A 40 27.19 10.04 -3.99
N PHE A 41 26.68 9.88 -2.79
CA PHE A 41 26.63 8.61 -2.07
C PHE A 41 25.49 8.66 -1.06
N ASP A 42 24.88 7.51 -0.77
CA ASP A 42 23.95 7.39 0.34
C ASP A 42 24.72 7.17 1.66
N MET A 43 24.14 7.66 2.74
CA MET A 43 24.69 7.57 4.08
C MET A 43 23.56 7.38 5.08
N HIS A 44 23.92 6.86 6.26
CA HIS A 44 23.00 6.76 7.38
C HIS A 44 22.55 8.16 7.81
N CYS A 45 21.23 8.41 7.76
CA CYS A 45 20.63 9.73 8.01
C CYS A 45 20.95 10.35 9.38
N GLU A 46 21.43 9.53 10.34
CA GLU A 46 21.78 9.92 11.71
C GLU A 46 23.24 10.39 11.83
N ALA A 47 24.04 10.25 10.76
CA ALA A 47 25.36 10.85 10.69
C ALA A 47 25.27 12.38 10.72
N SER A 48 26.26 13.03 11.34
CA SER A 48 26.32 14.50 11.41
C SER A 48 27.37 15.03 10.45
N VAL A 49 26.93 15.68 9.38
CA VAL A 49 27.77 16.40 8.41
C VAL A 49 27.14 17.76 8.10
N GLU A 50 27.89 18.65 7.45
CA GLU A 50 27.34 19.91 6.95
C GLU A 50 26.30 19.63 5.86
N ALA A 51 25.50 20.62 5.49
CA ALA A 51 24.50 20.49 4.46
C ALA A 51 24.53 21.68 3.50
N VAL A 52 24.11 21.49 2.26
CA VAL A 52 23.94 22.59 1.32
C VAL A 52 22.45 22.89 1.19
N CYS A 53 22.05 24.10 1.56
CA CYS A 53 20.71 24.62 1.34
C CYS A 53 20.60 25.23 -0.05
N PHE A 54 19.40 25.15 -0.64
CA PHE A 54 18.97 25.96 -1.77
C PHE A 54 18.21 27.19 -1.25
N ASP A 55 18.50 28.35 -1.83
CA ASP A 55 17.87 29.62 -1.50
C ASP A 55 17.44 30.35 -2.78
N ASP A 56 16.13 30.38 -3.04
CA ASP A 56 15.53 31.08 -4.18
C ASP A 56 15.32 32.59 -3.95
N THR A 57 15.56 33.06 -2.71
CA THR A 57 15.37 34.44 -2.30
C THR A 57 16.68 35.19 -2.05
N GLY A 58 17.75 34.45 -1.77
CA GLY A 58 19.05 34.96 -1.38
C GLY A 58 19.93 35.42 -2.55
N PRO A 59 21.04 36.12 -2.24
CA PRO A 59 22.04 36.51 -3.24
C PRO A 59 22.87 35.33 -3.76
N ASN A 60 22.92 34.23 -2.99
CA ASN A 60 23.60 32.98 -3.34
C ASN A 60 22.55 31.87 -3.43
N THR A 61 22.49 31.20 -4.57
CA THR A 61 21.53 30.10 -4.82
C THR A 61 21.76 28.87 -3.93
N TYR A 62 23.01 28.63 -3.54
CA TYR A 62 23.40 27.51 -2.69
C TYR A 62 24.23 28.03 -1.51
N VAL A 63 23.92 27.53 -0.31
CA VAL A 63 24.52 28.01 0.94
C VAL A 63 24.88 26.80 1.81
N LEU A 64 26.16 26.68 2.20
CA LEU A 64 26.60 25.67 3.16
C LEU A 64 26.13 26.05 4.58
N THR A 65 25.62 25.07 5.32
CA THR A 65 25.22 25.28 6.72
C THR A 65 26.42 25.59 7.61
N PRO A 66 26.25 26.39 8.67
CA PRO A 66 27.36 26.79 9.55
C PRO A 66 27.85 25.67 10.48
N THR A 67 27.09 24.58 10.64
CA THR A 67 27.41 23.46 11.53
C THR A 67 27.01 22.13 10.92
N VAL A 68 27.60 21.04 11.43
CA VAL A 68 27.20 19.67 11.12
C VAL A 68 25.87 19.31 11.81
N MET A 69 25.02 18.54 11.15
CA MET A 69 23.76 18.06 11.70
C MET A 69 23.27 16.79 10.98
N LYS A 70 22.26 16.13 11.55
CA LYS A 70 21.59 14.99 10.91
C LYS A 70 20.79 15.46 9.71
N TRP A 71 20.47 14.56 8.79
CA TRP A 71 19.77 14.95 7.56
C TRP A 71 18.42 15.64 7.83
N ALA A 72 17.62 15.12 8.77
CA ALA A 72 16.33 15.71 9.13
C ALA A 72 16.45 17.09 9.79
N ASP A 73 17.49 17.29 10.60
CA ASP A 73 17.80 18.57 11.23
C ASP A 73 18.29 19.57 10.17
N ALA A 74 19.10 19.12 9.21
CA ALA A 74 19.56 19.90 8.07
C ALA A 74 18.41 20.40 7.20
N GLN A 75 17.46 19.52 6.89
CA GLN A 75 16.27 19.89 6.16
C GLN A 75 15.45 20.95 6.91
N SER A 76 15.28 20.77 8.21
CA SER A 76 14.53 21.71 9.04
C SER A 76 15.22 23.07 9.07
N TYR A 77 16.54 23.10 9.26
CA TYR A 77 17.35 24.32 9.21
C TYR A 77 17.22 25.03 7.86
N CYS A 78 17.40 24.32 6.75
CA CYS A 78 17.30 24.94 5.43
C CYS A 78 15.91 25.49 5.14
N ARG A 79 14.83 24.86 5.61
CA ARG A 79 13.45 25.39 5.46
C ARG A 79 13.14 26.57 6.38
N GLU A 80 13.84 26.69 7.51
CA GLU A 80 13.68 27.81 8.43
C GLU A 80 14.43 29.06 7.95
N HIS A 81 15.62 28.87 7.37
CA HIS A 81 16.52 29.98 7.02
C HIS A 81 16.66 30.24 5.51
N HIS A 82 16.29 29.28 4.66
CA HIS A 82 16.37 29.31 3.20
C HIS A 82 15.10 28.65 2.60
N THR A 83 15.20 28.02 1.42
CA THR A 83 14.07 27.33 0.79
C THR A 83 13.96 25.86 1.20
N ASP A 84 15.01 25.06 0.98
CA ASP A 84 15.10 23.63 1.39
C ASP A 84 16.56 23.15 1.23
N LEU A 85 16.84 21.87 1.46
CA LEU A 85 18.10 21.24 1.03
C LEU A 85 18.26 21.29 -0.49
N ALA A 86 19.51 21.39 -0.95
CA ALA A 86 19.83 21.50 -2.36
C ALA A 86 19.37 20.26 -3.16
N SER A 87 18.50 20.47 -4.14
CA SER A 87 18.25 19.48 -5.19
C SER A 87 19.22 19.70 -6.34
N VAL A 88 19.91 18.64 -6.76
CA VAL A 88 20.85 18.68 -7.88
C VAL A 88 20.26 17.91 -9.06
N ARG A 89 19.97 18.59 -10.17
CA ARG A 89 19.25 18.06 -11.33
C ARG A 89 20.04 18.18 -12.63
N SER A 90 21.26 18.72 -12.57
CA SER A 90 22.17 18.80 -13.70
C SER A 90 23.63 18.84 -13.24
N MET A 91 24.56 18.57 -14.16
CA MET A 91 25.99 18.73 -13.88
C MET A 91 26.38 20.17 -13.53
N ALA A 92 25.69 21.17 -14.08
CA ALA A 92 25.95 22.57 -13.76
C ALA A 92 25.56 22.89 -12.32
N GLU A 93 24.39 22.43 -11.88
CA GLU A 93 23.96 22.55 -10.47
C GLU A 93 24.91 21.78 -9.54
N ASN A 94 25.39 20.61 -9.98
CA ASN A 94 26.34 19.81 -9.21
C ASN A 94 27.61 20.58 -8.90
N GLN A 95 28.16 21.27 -9.91
CA GLN A 95 29.34 22.08 -9.74
C GLN A 95 29.06 23.26 -8.80
N MET A 96 27.92 23.94 -8.92
CA MET A 96 27.58 25.06 -8.03
C MET A 96 27.43 24.64 -6.57
N VAL A 97 26.89 23.44 -6.32
CA VAL A 97 26.82 22.85 -4.97
C VAL A 97 28.19 22.43 -4.47
N LEU A 98 28.99 21.77 -5.31
CA LEU A 98 30.38 21.39 -4.99
C LEU A 98 31.23 22.61 -4.65
N ASP A 99 31.03 23.72 -5.35
CA ASP A 99 31.71 24.99 -5.12
C ASP A 99 31.40 25.59 -3.74
N GLN A 100 30.43 25.06 -2.97
CA GLN A 100 30.21 25.44 -1.57
C GLN A 100 30.95 24.55 -0.58
N ILE A 101 31.43 23.37 -0.99
CA ILE A 101 31.99 22.34 -0.12
C ILE A 101 33.52 22.45 -0.12
N PHE A 102 34.04 23.25 0.80
CA PHE A 102 35.49 23.55 0.84
C PHE A 102 36.28 22.71 1.84
N SER A 103 35.62 22.00 2.75
CA SER A 103 36.26 21.22 3.82
C SER A 103 35.37 20.08 4.32
N GLY A 104 35.96 19.07 4.97
CA GLY A 104 35.22 17.99 5.62
C GLY A 104 35.03 16.75 4.74
N SER A 105 34.08 15.90 5.14
CA SER A 105 33.80 14.59 4.51
C SER A 105 32.74 14.65 3.40
N GLY A 106 32.26 15.85 3.05
CA GLY A 106 31.11 16.06 2.18
C GLY A 106 29.96 16.77 2.91
N ALA A 107 28.84 16.97 2.21
CA ALA A 107 27.67 17.65 2.76
C ALA A 107 26.36 16.98 2.32
N TRP A 108 25.35 17.02 3.19
CA TRP A 108 23.99 16.60 2.87
C TRP A 108 23.43 17.41 1.70
N ILE A 109 22.74 16.72 0.81
CA ILE A 109 21.90 17.29 -0.24
C ILE A 109 20.46 16.78 -0.05
N GLY A 110 19.51 17.33 -0.81
CA GLY A 110 18.07 17.06 -0.66
C GLY A 110 17.61 15.67 -1.11
N LEU A 111 18.55 14.79 -1.48
CA LEU A 111 18.24 13.43 -1.89
C LEU A 111 17.93 12.55 -0.67
N PHE A 112 16.77 11.89 -0.70
CA PHE A 112 16.32 11.04 0.40
C PHE A 112 15.39 9.93 -0.11
N LYS A 113 15.54 8.74 0.45
CA LYS A 113 14.66 7.59 0.26
C LYS A 113 13.65 7.55 1.41
N GLY A 114 12.41 7.92 1.08
CA GLY A 114 11.30 7.88 2.04
C GLY A 114 11.06 6.51 2.67
N PRO A 115 10.49 6.45 3.88
CA PRO A 115 10.04 5.18 4.43
C PRO A 115 8.95 4.61 3.52
N TRP A 116 9.00 3.29 3.34
CA TRP A 116 7.94 2.57 2.66
C TRP A 116 6.62 2.71 3.43
N LYS A 117 5.53 2.91 2.69
CA LYS A 117 4.18 3.01 3.24
C LYS A 117 3.27 2.08 2.48
N TRP A 118 2.37 1.41 3.18
CA TRP A 118 1.32 0.65 2.53
C TRP A 118 0.35 1.59 1.79
N SER A 119 -0.16 1.14 0.65
CA SER A 119 -1.08 1.93 -0.18
C SER A 119 -2.44 2.17 0.48
N ASP A 120 -2.80 1.35 1.48
CA ASP A 120 -3.98 1.54 2.34
C ASP A 120 -3.73 2.50 3.52
N GLY A 121 -2.50 3.03 3.65
CA GLY A 121 -2.10 3.95 4.71
C GLY A 121 -1.79 3.28 6.05
N THR A 122 -1.80 1.95 6.13
CA THR A 122 -1.37 1.23 7.33
C THR A 122 0.14 1.36 7.56
N ASP A 123 0.56 1.19 8.82
CA ASP A 123 1.96 1.29 9.21
C ASP A 123 2.78 0.13 8.65
N PHE A 124 3.98 0.45 8.19
CA PHE A 124 4.95 -0.53 7.73
C PHE A 124 5.60 -1.25 8.92
N SER A 125 5.72 -2.58 8.86
CA SER A 125 6.40 -3.36 9.90
C SER A 125 7.91 -3.26 9.76
N THR A 126 8.62 -2.99 10.86
CA THR A 126 10.08 -2.89 10.90
C THR A 126 10.81 -4.21 10.64
N ASP A 127 10.10 -5.34 10.69
CA ASP A 127 10.68 -6.68 10.52
C ASP A 127 10.67 -7.18 9.06
N ALA A 128 10.23 -6.35 8.10
CA ALA A 128 10.18 -6.76 6.71
C ALA A 128 11.59 -6.89 6.09
N GLN A 129 11.72 -7.83 5.16
CA GLN A 129 12.96 -8.04 4.40
C GLN A 129 12.82 -7.48 2.99
N TRP A 130 13.87 -6.83 2.51
CA TRP A 130 13.92 -6.22 1.18
C TRP A 130 14.79 -7.03 0.23
N GLU A 131 14.35 -7.12 -1.03
CA GLU A 131 15.14 -7.63 -2.14
C GLU A 131 15.29 -6.51 -3.18
N ALA A 132 16.51 -6.33 -3.70
CA ALA A 132 16.76 -5.38 -4.77
C ALA A 132 16.34 -5.99 -6.11
N LEU A 133 15.38 -5.35 -6.77
CA LEU A 133 14.90 -5.74 -8.10
C LEU A 133 15.00 -4.55 -9.05
N ASP A 134 15.31 -4.86 -10.31
CA ASP A 134 15.26 -3.90 -11.39
C ASP A 134 13.81 -3.40 -11.58
N CYS A 135 13.66 -2.09 -11.76
CA CYS A 135 12.35 -1.45 -11.93
C CYS A 135 11.63 -1.93 -13.19
N ASP A 136 12.36 -2.46 -14.17
CA ASP A 136 11.79 -3.01 -15.41
C ASP A 136 11.22 -4.43 -15.23
N VAL A 137 11.38 -5.04 -14.05
CA VAL A 137 10.84 -6.38 -13.75
C VAL A 137 9.34 -6.30 -13.51
N MET A 138 8.57 -6.83 -14.47
CA MET A 138 7.12 -6.98 -14.30
C MET A 138 6.79 -8.01 -13.21
N SER A 139 6.17 -7.55 -12.13
CA SER A 139 5.71 -8.39 -11.02
C SER A 139 4.20 -8.49 -10.96
N ALA A 140 3.68 -9.62 -10.47
CA ALA A 140 2.25 -9.78 -10.22
C ALA A 140 1.82 -8.91 -9.03
N SER A 141 0.65 -8.26 -9.13
CA SER A 141 0.05 -7.51 -8.04
C SER A 141 -0.83 -8.41 -7.17
N ILE A 142 -0.50 -8.48 -5.87
CA ILE A 142 -1.33 -9.19 -4.89
C ILE A 142 -2.30 -8.17 -4.28
N CYS A 143 -3.60 -8.41 -4.44
CA CYS A 143 -4.63 -7.52 -3.89
C CYS A 143 -4.99 -7.94 -2.46
N TYR A 144 -4.95 -6.99 -1.53
CA TYR A 144 -5.58 -7.14 -0.22
C TYR A 144 -7.08 -6.92 -0.35
N THR A 145 -7.89 -7.80 0.25
CA THR A 145 -9.34 -7.61 0.33
C THR A 145 -9.80 -7.85 1.75
N ASP A 146 -10.51 -6.88 2.33
CA ASP A 146 -11.24 -6.99 3.60
C ASP A 146 -12.44 -7.93 3.47
N VAL A 147 -12.22 -9.20 3.10
CA VAL A 147 -13.29 -10.19 3.12
C VAL A 147 -13.23 -10.88 4.48
N PRO A 148 -14.06 -10.48 5.48
CA PRO A 148 -14.26 -11.33 6.63
C PRO A 148 -14.68 -12.73 6.12
N PRO A 149 -14.14 -13.82 6.67
CA PRO A 149 -14.40 -15.16 6.15
C PRO A 149 -15.91 -15.43 6.16
N VAL A 150 -16.51 -15.39 4.98
CA VAL A 150 -17.95 -15.59 4.82
C VAL A 150 -18.23 -17.09 4.97
N SER A 151 -18.72 -17.51 6.14
CA SER A 151 -19.15 -18.89 6.34
C SER A 151 -20.42 -19.15 5.52
N LYS A 152 -20.31 -19.95 4.45
CA LYS A 152 -21.47 -20.36 3.64
C LYS A 152 -22.09 -21.62 4.24
N ARG A 153 -23.31 -21.51 4.77
CA ARG A 153 -24.11 -22.66 5.25
C ARG A 153 -25.27 -22.94 4.30
N MET A 154 -25.48 -24.21 3.96
CA MET A 154 -26.66 -24.65 3.21
C MET A 154 -27.74 -25.13 4.18
N ILE A 155 -28.94 -24.56 4.06
CA ILE A 155 -30.11 -24.96 4.85
C ILE A 155 -31.10 -25.64 3.92
N LYS A 156 -31.49 -26.88 4.23
CA LYS A 156 -32.54 -27.60 3.49
C LYS A 156 -33.90 -27.24 4.10
N VAL A 157 -34.79 -26.69 3.30
CA VAL A 157 -36.15 -26.32 3.71
C VAL A 157 -37.13 -27.34 3.16
N ARG A 158 -38.06 -27.80 4.00
CA ARG A 158 -39.24 -28.58 3.60
C ARG A 158 -40.48 -27.72 3.80
N LEU A 159 -41.34 -27.69 2.79
CA LEU A 159 -42.57 -26.89 2.78
C LEU A 159 -43.75 -27.79 2.43
N GLU A 160 -44.86 -27.58 3.13
CA GLU A 160 -46.14 -28.21 2.82
C GLU A 160 -47.06 -27.17 2.16
N LYS A 161 -47.60 -27.51 0.99
CA LYS A 161 -48.51 -26.61 0.27
C LYS A 161 -49.94 -26.79 0.75
N SER A 162 -50.63 -25.68 1.03
CA SER A 162 -52.03 -25.69 1.44
C SER A 162 -53.00 -25.99 0.29
N SER A 163 -52.59 -25.72 -0.96
CA SER A 163 -53.36 -26.01 -2.18
C SER A 163 -52.46 -26.65 -3.23
N SER A 164 -53.05 -27.49 -4.10
CA SER A 164 -52.34 -28.12 -5.22
C SER A 164 -51.88 -27.12 -6.29
N SER A 165 -52.58 -25.98 -6.43
CA SER A 165 -52.37 -24.96 -7.47
C SER A 165 -51.24 -23.97 -7.20
N LEU A 166 -50.68 -23.92 -5.99
CA LEU A 166 -49.59 -23.00 -5.65
C LEU A 166 -48.26 -23.50 -6.25
N ASP A 167 -47.62 -22.66 -7.07
CA ASP A 167 -46.26 -22.90 -7.57
C ASP A 167 -45.22 -22.27 -6.63
N LEU A 168 -44.35 -23.10 -6.06
CA LEU A 168 -43.28 -22.65 -5.17
C LEU A 168 -42.06 -22.10 -5.92
N ASN A 169 -41.96 -22.34 -7.24
CA ASN A 169 -40.89 -21.79 -8.08
C ASN A 169 -41.31 -20.48 -8.78
N ASP A 170 -42.51 -19.96 -8.49
CA ASP A 170 -42.91 -18.62 -8.92
C ASP A 170 -41.98 -17.56 -8.27
N PRO A 171 -41.41 -16.60 -9.05
CA PRO A 171 -40.48 -15.61 -8.52
C PRO A 171 -41.01 -14.80 -7.33
N VAL A 172 -42.29 -14.42 -7.35
CA VAL A 172 -42.95 -13.63 -6.30
C VAL A 172 -43.08 -14.49 -5.04
N VAL A 173 -43.54 -15.73 -5.19
CA VAL A 173 -43.65 -16.69 -4.09
C VAL A 173 -42.28 -16.97 -3.45
N MET A 174 -41.23 -17.16 -4.27
CA MET A 174 -39.88 -17.38 -3.80
C MET A 174 -39.32 -16.18 -3.02
N GLU A 175 -39.63 -14.96 -3.45
CA GLU A 175 -39.22 -13.74 -2.74
C GLU A 175 -39.90 -13.65 -1.37
N ASP A 176 -41.21 -13.92 -1.32
CA ASP A 176 -41.99 -13.91 -0.07
C ASP A 176 -41.53 -14.99 0.91
N LEU A 177 -41.23 -16.19 0.42
CA LEU A 177 -40.67 -17.27 1.24
C LEU A 177 -39.29 -16.89 1.79
N LEU A 178 -38.45 -16.22 1.00
CA LEU A 178 -37.12 -15.78 1.42
C LEU A 178 -37.22 -14.68 2.48
N LYS A 179 -38.16 -13.73 2.33
CA LYS A 179 -38.49 -12.71 3.35
C LYS A 179 -38.94 -13.38 4.66
N LYS A 180 -39.85 -14.33 4.58
CA LYS A 180 -40.38 -15.07 5.75
C LYS A 180 -39.30 -15.90 6.45
N LEU A 181 -38.41 -16.55 5.68
CA LEU A 181 -37.29 -17.30 6.22
C LEU A 181 -36.28 -16.38 6.91
N LYS A 182 -35.95 -15.24 6.30
CA LYS A 182 -35.08 -14.23 6.90
C LYS A 182 -35.64 -13.74 8.24
N GLN A 183 -36.92 -13.44 8.31
CA GLN A 183 -37.57 -13.03 9.56
C GLN A 183 -37.49 -14.12 10.64
N ARG A 184 -37.82 -15.37 10.29
CA ARG A 184 -37.75 -16.48 11.25
C ARG A 184 -36.32 -16.71 11.80
N MET A 185 -35.29 -16.52 10.97
CA MET A 185 -33.90 -16.60 11.43
C MET A 185 -33.54 -15.47 12.40
N LYS A 186 -34.06 -14.26 12.19
CA LYS A 186 -33.92 -13.15 13.15
C LYS A 186 -34.61 -13.46 14.48
N ASP A 187 -35.84 -13.99 14.43
CA ASP A 187 -36.59 -14.36 15.63
C ASP A 187 -35.86 -15.44 16.46
N GLN A 188 -35.00 -16.23 15.82
CA GLN A 188 -34.15 -17.25 16.45
C GLN A 188 -32.77 -16.74 16.88
N GLY A 189 -32.53 -15.42 16.84
CA GLY A 189 -31.31 -14.79 17.33
C GLY A 189 -30.13 -14.80 16.36
N VAL A 190 -30.35 -15.07 15.07
CA VAL A 190 -29.29 -14.93 14.05
C VAL A 190 -29.07 -13.42 13.78
N ASN A 191 -27.83 -12.94 13.98
CA ASN A 191 -27.39 -11.57 13.71
C ASN A 191 -27.83 -11.10 12.30
N GLU A 192 -28.18 -9.83 12.08
CA GLU A 192 -28.68 -9.32 10.79
C GLU A 192 -27.67 -9.34 9.62
N ASN A 193 -26.38 -9.52 9.91
CA ASN A 193 -25.32 -9.52 8.90
C ASN A 193 -25.22 -10.86 8.13
N PHE A 194 -26.30 -11.29 7.47
CA PHE A 194 -26.27 -12.42 6.53
C PHE A 194 -27.07 -12.15 5.26
N LYS A 195 -26.58 -12.72 4.16
CA LYS A 195 -27.27 -12.77 2.87
C LYS A 195 -27.91 -14.14 2.68
N LEU A 196 -29.20 -14.15 2.37
CA LEU A 196 -29.96 -15.36 2.04
C LEU A 196 -30.28 -15.37 0.54
N SER A 197 -30.11 -16.52 -0.12
CA SER A 197 -30.40 -16.69 -1.54
C SER A 197 -30.79 -18.13 -1.83
N TRP A 198 -31.72 -18.33 -2.78
CA TRP A 198 -32.04 -19.66 -3.27
C TRP A 198 -30.89 -20.24 -4.11
N LYS A 199 -30.61 -21.53 -3.92
CA LYS A 199 -29.71 -22.28 -4.78
C LYS A 199 -30.53 -22.97 -5.87
N LYS A 200 -30.39 -22.52 -7.11
CA LYS A 200 -30.95 -23.22 -8.27
C LYS A 200 -30.19 -24.53 -8.51
N GLN A 201 -30.91 -25.59 -8.87
CA GLN A 201 -30.32 -26.83 -9.34
C GLN A 201 -30.01 -26.75 -10.85
N SER A 202 -29.47 -27.81 -11.41
CA SER A 202 -29.11 -27.89 -12.84
C SER A 202 -30.30 -27.69 -13.78
N ASP A 203 -31.51 -28.00 -13.32
CA ASP A 203 -32.77 -27.79 -14.07
C ASP A 203 -33.34 -26.36 -13.95
N GLY A 204 -32.62 -25.47 -13.26
CA GLY A 204 -33.02 -24.08 -13.03
C GLY A 204 -34.07 -23.89 -11.93
N LYS A 205 -34.60 -24.96 -11.33
CA LYS A 205 -35.59 -24.93 -10.25
C LYS A 205 -34.94 -24.93 -8.87
N VAL A 206 -35.69 -24.45 -7.88
CA VAL A 206 -35.27 -24.41 -6.47
C VAL A 206 -35.99 -25.46 -5.66
N PHE A 207 -37.31 -25.58 -5.84
CA PHE A 207 -38.16 -26.51 -5.11
C PHE A 207 -38.57 -27.69 -5.99
N HIS A 208 -38.36 -28.88 -5.45
CA HIS A 208 -38.73 -30.16 -6.06
C HIS A 208 -39.74 -30.86 -5.16
N LYS A 209 -40.71 -31.54 -5.78
CA LYS A 209 -41.66 -32.37 -5.03
C LYS A 209 -40.89 -33.54 -4.43
N GLU A 210 -41.06 -33.78 -3.13
CA GLU A 210 -40.46 -34.94 -2.48
C GLU A 210 -41.24 -36.19 -2.92
N ASP A 211 -40.59 -37.07 -3.67
CA ASP A 211 -41.17 -38.36 -4.06
C ASP A 211 -41.33 -39.23 -2.81
N LYS A 212 -42.54 -39.75 -2.57
CA LYS A 212 -42.84 -40.67 -1.45
C LYS A 212 -42.29 -42.09 -1.68
N GLY A 213 -41.10 -42.20 -2.27
CA GLY A 213 -40.51 -43.47 -2.70
C GLY A 213 -39.00 -43.49 -2.57
N SER A 214 -38.48 -43.57 -1.34
CA SER A 214 -37.26 -44.31 -0.95
C SER A 214 -36.85 -43.89 0.47
N GLY A 215 -37.49 -44.50 1.46
CA GLY A 215 -36.95 -44.52 2.81
C GLY A 215 -35.66 -45.32 2.83
N LEU A 216 -34.52 -44.68 2.59
CA LEU A 216 -33.22 -45.17 3.04
C LEU A 216 -32.69 -44.16 4.07
N LYS A 217 -33.04 -44.42 5.34
CA LYS A 217 -32.34 -43.90 6.50
C LYS A 217 -30.86 -44.26 6.36
N ARG A 218 -30.00 -43.31 5.93
CA ARG A 218 -28.57 -43.42 6.22
C ARG A 218 -28.28 -42.64 7.48
N ARG A 219 -28.30 -43.41 8.57
CA ARG A 219 -27.62 -43.12 9.83
C ARG A 219 -26.13 -43.07 9.52
N TYR A 220 -25.46 -41.99 9.86
CA TYR A 220 -24.02 -42.02 10.11
C TYR A 220 -23.85 -41.63 11.57
N GLU A 221 -23.49 -42.63 12.39
CA GLU A 221 -22.98 -42.46 13.74
C GLU A 221 -21.49 -42.09 13.62
N LEU A 222 -21.13 -41.04 14.38
CA LEU A 222 -19.81 -40.51 14.78
C LEU A 222 -18.63 -40.61 13.80
#